data_AF-A0A533B9I1-F1
#
_entry.id   AF-A0A533B9I1-F1
#
_cell.length_a   1.000
_cell.length_b   1.000
_cell.length_c   1.000
_cell.angle_alpha   90.00
_cell.angle_beta   90.00
_cell.angle_gamma   90.00
#
_symmetry.space_group_name_H-M   'P 1'
#
loop_
_entity.id
_entity.type
_entity.pdbx_description
1 polymer ?
#
loop_
_entity_poly.entity_id
_entity_poly.type
_entity_poly.pdbx_seq_one_letter_code
_entity_poly.pdbx_strand_id
1 'polypeptide(L)'
;MVGLVTVASTGTGLAGGPPPAHLKEHTITIDATNLVPPSWWQVPGVTPSIYNSDPESLDASKTTERRELALKPGKYKFISFTFDFPFVVNLEGKLEFAKSLDQCIEGRGTHTLVVRCTRTYPHGGERDAYYEQKP
;
A
#
# COMPACT_ATOMS: atom_id res chain seq x y z
N MET A 1 -8.80 -14.96 -69.65
CA MET A 1 -8.63 -14.01 -68.53
C MET A 1 -8.92 -14.79 -67.25
N VAL A 2 -7.90 -15.34 -66.61
CA VAL A 2 -8.04 -16.22 -65.42
C VAL A 2 -8.03 -15.34 -64.18
N GLY A 3 -9.13 -15.33 -63.43
CA GLY A 3 -9.30 -14.54 -62.21
C GLY A 3 -8.69 -15.25 -61.00
N LEU A 4 -7.74 -14.60 -60.33
CA LEU A 4 -7.13 -15.07 -59.09
C LEU A 4 -8.00 -14.62 -57.90
N VAL A 5 -8.57 -15.56 -57.17
CA VAL A 5 -9.33 -15.29 -55.93
C VAL A 5 -8.34 -15.13 -54.78
N THR A 6 -8.26 -13.95 -54.18
CA THR A 6 -7.53 -13.70 -52.94
C THR A 6 -8.37 -14.13 -51.75
N VAL A 7 -7.89 -15.13 -51.01
CA VAL A 7 -8.44 -15.53 -49.70
C VAL A 7 -7.95 -14.52 -48.66
N ALA A 8 -8.88 -13.76 -48.08
CA ALA A 8 -8.59 -12.93 -46.92
C ALA A 8 -8.55 -13.81 -45.66
N SER A 9 -7.39 -13.94 -45.04
CA SER A 9 -7.22 -14.59 -43.74
C SER A 9 -7.64 -13.61 -42.64
N THR A 10 -8.81 -13.82 -42.03
CA THR A 10 -9.17 -13.14 -40.77
C THR A 10 -8.37 -13.78 -39.64
N GLY A 11 -7.26 -13.15 -39.27
CA GLY A 11 -6.55 -13.46 -38.04
C GLY A 11 -7.37 -12.99 -36.84
N THR A 12 -7.92 -13.93 -36.08
CA THR A 12 -8.60 -13.68 -34.82
C THR A 12 -7.57 -13.26 -33.77
N GLY A 13 -7.39 -11.95 -33.58
CA GLY A 13 -6.62 -11.42 -32.46
C GLY A 13 -7.36 -11.67 -31.15
N LEU A 14 -6.82 -12.57 -30.33
CA LEU A 14 -7.19 -12.67 -28.91
C LEU A 14 -6.72 -11.41 -28.20
N ALA A 15 -7.54 -10.37 -28.22
CA ALA A 15 -7.36 -9.23 -27.34
C ALA A 15 -7.73 -9.67 -25.92
N GLY A 16 -6.72 -10.00 -25.10
CA GLY A 16 -6.89 -10.04 -23.65
C GLY A 16 -7.47 -8.69 -23.22
N GLY A 17 -8.67 -8.69 -22.63
CA GLY A 17 -9.31 -7.46 -22.16
C GLY A 17 -8.42 -6.70 -21.16
N PRO A 18 -8.74 -5.43 -20.86
CA PRO A 18 -8.01 -4.67 -19.85
C PRO A 18 -7.85 -5.49 -18.57
N PRO A 19 -6.67 -5.47 -17.92
CA PRO A 19 -6.47 -6.17 -16.66
C PRO A 19 -7.58 -5.77 -15.67
N PRO A 20 -8.14 -6.73 -14.92
CA PRO A 20 -9.11 -6.41 -13.88
C PRO A 20 -8.61 -5.26 -13.01
N ALA A 21 -9.45 -4.24 -12.77
CA ALA A 21 -9.03 -3.01 -12.10
C ALA A 21 -8.37 -3.26 -10.72
N HIS A 22 -8.77 -4.33 -10.02
CA HIS A 22 -8.21 -4.75 -8.74
C HIS A 22 -6.76 -5.30 -8.84
N LEU A 23 -6.25 -5.59 -10.03
CA LEU A 23 -4.87 -6.02 -10.26
C LEU A 23 -3.95 -4.87 -10.66
N LYS A 24 -4.50 -3.69 -10.93
CA LYS A 24 -3.73 -2.51 -11.34
C LYS A 24 -2.94 -1.99 -10.14
N GLU A 25 -1.64 -1.80 -10.33
CA GLU A 25 -0.80 -1.16 -9.31
C GLU A 25 -0.92 0.36 -9.39
N HIS A 26 -0.88 1.00 -8.23
CA HIS A 26 -0.87 2.44 -8.03
C HIS A 26 0.35 2.82 -7.23
N THR A 27 1.03 3.89 -7.65
CA THR A 27 2.12 4.47 -6.86
C THR A 27 1.52 5.17 -5.64
N ILE A 28 1.83 4.65 -4.46
CA ILE A 28 1.44 5.21 -3.17
C ILE A 28 2.70 5.71 -2.46
N THR A 29 2.72 7.00 -2.13
CA THR A 29 3.81 7.60 -1.37
C THR A 29 3.53 7.47 0.12
N ILE A 30 4.45 6.89 0.87
CA ILE A 30 4.44 6.85 2.33
C ILE A 30 5.41 7.92 2.84
N ASP A 31 4.88 8.94 3.51
CA ASP A 31 5.65 10.00 4.17
C ASP A 31 5.55 9.85 5.70
N ALA A 32 6.53 9.16 6.29
CA ALA A 32 6.67 9.03 7.74
C ALA A 32 7.74 9.96 8.32
N THR A 33 8.21 10.97 7.57
CA THR A 33 9.33 11.87 7.96
C THR A 33 9.05 12.71 9.20
N ASN A 34 7.78 12.88 9.54
CA ASN A 34 7.34 13.63 10.71
C ASN A 34 7.16 12.75 11.95
N LEU A 35 7.52 11.47 11.88
CA LEU A 35 7.44 10.58 13.03
C LEU A 35 8.52 10.89 14.06
N VAL A 36 8.12 11.08 15.31
CA VAL A 36 9.03 11.40 16.42
C VAL A 36 8.86 10.39 17.57
N PRO A 37 9.96 9.72 18.01
CA PRO A 37 11.30 9.74 17.39
C PRO A 37 11.31 8.99 16.04
N PRO A 38 12.31 9.24 15.17
CA PRO A 38 12.52 8.43 13.98
C PRO A 38 12.66 6.94 14.32
N SER A 39 12.14 6.08 13.45
CA SER A 39 12.03 4.64 13.64
C SER A 39 12.13 3.92 12.28
N TRP A 40 11.80 2.63 12.29
CA TRP A 40 11.52 1.83 11.10
C TRP A 40 10.03 1.52 11.02
N TRP A 41 9.60 1.20 9.80
CA TRP A 41 8.24 0.80 9.50
C TRP A 41 8.19 -0.27 8.41
N GLN A 42 7.05 -0.93 8.33
CA GLN A 42 6.74 -1.92 7.30
C GLN A 42 5.28 -1.83 6.84
N VAL A 43 5.05 -2.28 5.61
CA VAL A 43 3.75 -2.74 5.11
C VAL A 43 3.90 -4.24 4.79
N PRO A 44 3.30 -5.13 5.61
CA PRO A 44 3.47 -6.58 5.44
C PRO A 44 3.12 -7.06 4.03
N GLY A 45 3.96 -7.94 3.48
CA GLY A 45 3.84 -8.46 2.12
C GLY A 45 4.32 -7.51 1.02
N VAL A 46 4.71 -6.27 1.36
CA VAL A 46 5.22 -5.28 0.40
C VAL A 46 6.65 -4.87 0.73
N THR A 47 6.94 -4.58 1.99
CA THR A 47 8.28 -4.15 2.43
C THR A 47 8.94 -5.20 3.32
N PRO A 48 10.28 -5.16 3.47
CA PRO A 48 10.99 -6.00 4.44
C PRO A 48 10.46 -5.83 5.87
N SER A 49 10.56 -6.90 6.66
CA SER A 49 10.00 -6.94 8.01
C SER A 49 10.86 -6.20 9.02
N ILE A 50 10.28 -5.34 9.86
CA ILE A 50 11.02 -4.68 10.96
C ILE A 50 11.44 -5.65 12.08
N TYR A 51 10.79 -6.82 12.20
CA TYR A 51 11.08 -7.78 13.27
C TYR A 51 12.11 -8.84 12.87
N ASN A 52 12.22 -9.14 11.57
CA ASN A 52 13.13 -10.14 11.04
C ASN A 52 14.32 -9.51 10.31
N SER A 53 14.46 -8.18 10.37
CA SER A 53 15.59 -7.48 9.77
C SER A 53 16.86 -7.76 10.56
N ASP A 54 17.96 -7.99 9.84
CA ASP A 54 19.30 -8.07 10.42
C ASP A 54 19.63 -6.73 11.11
N PRO A 55 19.98 -6.71 12.41
CA PRO A 55 20.35 -5.49 13.13
C PRO A 55 21.53 -4.73 12.52
N GLU A 56 22.40 -5.36 11.71
CA GLU A 56 23.52 -4.69 11.06
C GLU A 56 23.14 -3.98 9.73
N SER A 57 22.10 -4.45 9.01
CA SER A 57 21.67 -3.86 7.73
C SER A 57 20.37 -3.06 7.83
N LEU A 58 19.44 -3.50 8.69
CA LEU A 58 18.06 -3.02 8.81
C LEU A 58 17.45 -2.64 7.45
N ASP A 59 17.21 -3.65 6.61
CA ASP A 59 16.62 -3.50 5.27
C ASP A 59 15.19 -2.91 5.30
N ALA A 60 14.57 -2.85 6.47
CA ALA A 60 13.28 -2.22 6.67
C ALA A 60 13.30 -0.71 6.38
N SER A 61 12.15 -0.19 5.96
CA SER A 61 12.04 1.22 5.58
C SER A 61 12.19 2.12 6.81
N LYS A 62 13.02 3.15 6.69
CA LYS A 62 13.22 4.14 7.75
C LYS A 62 12.14 5.20 7.67
N THR A 63 11.76 5.76 8.82
CA THR A 63 10.83 6.89 8.86
C THR A 63 11.52 8.20 8.49
N THR A 64 12.85 8.23 8.37
CA THR A 64 13.62 9.43 7.97
C THR A 64 13.51 9.78 6.49
N GLU A 65 12.85 8.94 5.69
CA GLU A 65 12.72 9.11 4.25
C GLU A 65 11.29 8.83 3.79
N ARG A 66 10.93 9.43 2.65
CA ARG A 66 9.71 9.08 1.92
C ARG A 66 9.96 7.85 1.07
N ARG A 67 8.95 6.99 0.93
CA ARG A 67 9.04 5.79 0.08
C ARG A 67 7.85 5.72 -0.83
N GLU A 68 8.07 5.34 -2.07
CA GLU A 68 7.02 5.02 -3.02
C GLU A 68 6.83 3.51 -3.07
N LEU A 69 5.59 3.06 -2.95
CA LEU A 69 5.20 1.65 -3.03
C LEU A 69 4.25 1.47 -4.20
N ALA A 70 4.46 0.41 -4.99
CA ALA A 70 3.50 -0.03 -6.00
C ALA A 70 2.46 -0.94 -5.31
N LEU A 71 1.26 -0.42 -5.06
CA LEU A 71 0.19 -1.12 -4.34
C LEU A 71 -1.01 -1.38 -5.24
N LYS A 72 -1.59 -2.57 -5.14
CA LYS A 72 -2.87 -2.91 -5.78
C LYS A 72 -4.04 -2.45 -4.90
N PRO A 73 -5.25 -2.29 -5.44
CA PRO A 73 -6.43 -2.08 -4.62
C PRO A 73 -6.58 -3.20 -3.58
N GLY A 74 -6.71 -2.84 -2.31
CA GLY A 74 -6.69 -3.80 -1.22
C GLY A 74 -6.54 -3.19 0.16
N LYS A 75 -6.59 -4.05 1.17
CA LYS A 75 -6.37 -3.69 2.58
C LYS A 75 -4.91 -3.88 2.93
N TYR A 76 -4.34 -2.88 3.57
CA TYR A 76 -2.96 -2.84 4.02
C TYR A 76 -2.89 -2.40 5.47
N LYS A 77 -1.70 -2.53 6.04
CA LYS A 77 -1.41 -2.11 7.40
C LYS A 77 -0.06 -1.43 7.44
N PHE A 78 -0.02 -0.23 7.99
CA PHE A 78 1.23 0.42 8.35
C PHE A 78 1.61 -0.06 9.75
N ILE A 79 2.84 -0.55 9.92
CA ILE A 79 3.35 -1.01 11.21
C ILE A 79 4.67 -0.34 11.49
N SER A 80 4.79 0.25 12.67
CA SER A 80 6.05 0.69 13.27
C SER A 80 6.24 -0.03 14.61
N PHE A 81 7.35 0.23 15.31
CA PHE A 81 7.56 -0.35 16.64
C PHE A 81 6.61 0.18 17.71
N THR A 82 6.02 1.36 17.53
CA THR A 82 5.26 2.07 18.58
C THR A 82 3.76 2.15 18.31
N PHE A 83 3.34 1.95 17.07
CA PHE A 83 1.93 1.93 16.68
C PHE A 83 1.77 1.28 15.30
N ASP A 84 0.54 0.92 14.99
CA ASP A 84 0.11 0.40 13.71
C ASP A 84 -1.32 0.87 13.42
N PHE A 85 -1.70 0.86 12.14
CA PHE A 85 -3.07 1.14 11.74
C PHE A 85 -3.37 0.56 10.34
N PRO A 86 -4.63 0.16 10.08
CA PRO A 86 -5.06 -0.28 8.76
C PRO A 86 -5.30 0.90 7.82
N PHE A 87 -5.05 0.69 6.53
CA PHE A 87 -5.48 1.59 5.45
C PHE A 87 -5.88 0.77 4.22
N VAL A 88 -6.63 1.38 3.32
CA VAL A 88 -7.12 0.78 2.09
C VAL A 88 -6.65 1.60 0.91
N VAL A 89 -6.22 0.91 -0.15
CA VAL A 89 -6.03 1.48 -1.47
C VAL A 89 -7.27 1.10 -2.28
N ASN A 90 -8.05 2.07 -2.75
CA ASN A 90 -9.24 1.80 -3.55
C ASN A 90 -8.88 1.58 -5.03
N LEU A 91 -9.88 1.32 -5.89
CA LEU A 91 -9.69 1.04 -7.32
C LEU A 91 -9.03 2.20 -8.12
N GLU A 92 -9.02 3.41 -7.56
CA GLU A 92 -8.40 4.59 -8.16
C GLU A 92 -6.99 4.86 -7.60
N GLY A 93 -6.54 4.03 -6.65
CA GLY A 93 -5.30 4.22 -5.91
C GLY A 93 -5.42 5.24 -4.78
N LYS A 94 -6.63 5.64 -4.39
CA LYS A 94 -6.82 6.59 -3.29
C LYS A 94 -6.85 5.89 -1.94
N LEU A 95 -6.33 6.59 -0.95
CA LEU A 95 -6.20 6.09 0.41
C LEU A 95 -7.48 6.30 1.22
N GLU A 96 -7.89 5.27 1.94
CA GLU A 96 -8.97 5.31 2.93
C GLU A 96 -8.47 4.70 4.25
N PHE A 97 -8.84 5.30 5.39
CA PHE A 97 -8.47 4.83 6.73
C PHE A 97 -9.52 5.28 7.76
N ALA A 98 -9.46 4.91 9.04
CA ALA A 98 -10.49 5.35 10.00
C ALA A 98 -10.42 6.88 10.25
N LYS A 99 -11.55 7.58 10.42
CA LYS A 99 -11.57 9.02 10.78
C LYS A 99 -10.94 9.29 12.15
N SER A 100 -10.95 8.30 13.04
CA SER A 100 -10.26 8.37 14.33
C SER A 100 -8.74 8.55 14.20
N LEU A 101 -8.17 8.34 13.01
CA LEU A 101 -6.74 8.52 12.74
C LEU A 101 -6.40 9.93 12.23
N ASP A 102 -7.39 10.77 11.91
CA ASP A 102 -7.18 12.12 11.32
C ASP A 102 -6.36 13.04 12.24
N GLN A 103 -6.26 12.70 13.53
CA GLN A 103 -5.41 13.37 14.52
C GLN A 103 -3.90 13.19 14.26
N CYS A 104 -3.48 12.17 13.50
CA CYS A 104 -2.06 11.96 13.18
C CYS A 104 -1.76 11.37 11.80
N ILE A 105 -2.79 10.97 11.04
CA ILE A 105 -2.68 10.45 9.68
C ILE A 105 -3.42 11.36 8.72
N GLU A 106 -2.76 11.74 7.63
CA GLU A 106 -3.34 12.59 6.58
C GLU A 106 -3.27 11.91 5.22
N GLY A 107 -3.91 12.54 4.23
CA GLY A 107 -3.84 12.10 2.83
C GLY A 107 -4.94 11.14 2.39
N ARG A 108 -6.02 11.05 3.18
CA ARG A 108 -7.28 10.41 2.78
C ARG A 108 -7.77 10.98 1.44
N GLY A 109 -8.18 10.11 0.51
CA GLY A 109 -8.60 10.52 -0.83
C GLY A 109 -7.43 10.93 -1.75
N THR A 110 -6.18 10.73 -1.31
CA THR A 110 -4.97 11.03 -2.10
C THR A 110 -4.14 9.77 -2.32
N HIS A 111 -3.02 9.91 -3.04
CA HIS A 111 -2.02 8.85 -3.27
C HIS A 111 -0.85 8.93 -2.26
N THR A 112 -0.94 9.81 -1.26
CA THR A 112 0.12 10.06 -0.28
C THR A 112 -0.40 9.79 1.12
N LEU A 113 0.19 8.82 1.82
CA LEU A 113 -0.09 8.55 3.23
C LEU A 113 0.92 9.32 4.08
N VAL A 114 0.46 10.31 4.85
CA VAL A 114 1.34 11.07 5.75
C VAL A 114 1.14 10.59 7.17
N VAL A 115 2.24 10.18 7.82
CA VAL A 115 2.26 9.65 9.18
C VAL A 115 2.97 10.64 10.10
N ARG A 116 2.23 11.23 11.03
CA ARG A 116 2.73 12.23 12.00
C ARG A 116 2.56 11.79 13.46
N CYS A 117 2.21 10.52 13.70
CA CYS A 117 1.89 10.05 15.05
C CYS A 117 3.11 10.16 15.98
N THR A 118 2.92 10.71 17.16
CA THR A 118 3.95 10.72 18.21
C THR A 118 3.83 9.47 19.06
N ARG A 119 4.95 8.97 19.60
CA ARG A 119 5.02 7.78 20.46
C ARG A 119 4.00 7.76 21.62
N THR A 120 3.52 8.93 22.05
CA THR A 120 2.62 9.14 23.19
C THR A 120 1.14 9.25 22.83
N TYR A 121 0.69 8.93 21.61
CA TYR A 121 -0.69 9.24 21.19
C TYR A 121 -1.53 8.06 20.67
N PRO A 122 -2.75 7.84 21.23
CA PRO A 122 -3.14 8.08 22.62
C PRO A 122 -3.36 6.73 23.32
N HIS A 123 -2.74 6.58 24.49
CA HIS A 123 -2.95 5.51 25.48
C HIS A 123 -4.14 4.56 25.26
N GLY A 124 -3.83 3.28 24.97
CA GLY A 124 -4.76 2.14 25.15
C GLY A 124 -5.67 1.81 23.97
N GLY A 125 -5.16 1.74 22.74
CA GLY A 125 -5.94 1.33 21.58
C GLY A 125 -6.50 -0.09 21.73
N GLU A 126 -7.82 -0.22 21.76
CA GLU A 126 -8.59 -1.47 21.64
C GLU A 126 -8.03 -2.33 20.50
N ARG A 127 -7.94 -3.66 20.69
CA ARG A 127 -7.40 -4.59 19.69
C ARG A 127 -8.20 -4.47 18.38
N ASP A 128 -7.53 -4.13 17.28
CA ASP A 128 -8.17 -4.03 15.97
C ASP A 128 -8.70 -5.40 15.51
N ALA A 129 -9.90 -5.43 14.91
CA ALA A 129 -10.56 -6.60 14.36
C ALA A 129 -9.73 -7.36 13.30
N TYR A 130 -8.70 -6.73 12.72
CA TYR A 130 -7.70 -7.41 11.91
C TYR A 130 -7.10 -8.64 12.60
N TYR A 131 -6.89 -8.59 13.93
CA TYR A 131 -6.33 -9.67 14.75
C TYR A 131 -7.37 -10.70 15.24
N GLU A 132 -8.62 -10.58 14.81
CA GLU A 132 -9.69 -11.53 15.15
C GLU A 132 -9.97 -12.53 14.02
N GLN A 133 -9.22 -12.43 12.92
CA GLN A 133 -9.30 -13.39 11.83
C GLN A 133 -8.67 -14.71 12.28
N LYS A 134 -9.49 -15.75 12.51
CA LYS A 134 -9.03 -17.13 12.71
C LYS A 134 -8.50 -17.71 11.39
N PRO A 135 -7.47 -18.57 11.45
CA PRO A 135 -6.91 -19.25 10.27
C PRO A 135 -7.91 -20.15 9.56
#